data_AF-A0A9P6AT04-F1
#
_entry.id   AF-A0A9P6AT04-F1
#
_cell.length_a   1.000
_cell.length_b   1.000
_cell.length_c   1.000
_cell.angle_alpha   90.00
_cell.angle_beta   90.00
_cell.angle_gamma   90.00
#
_symmetry.space_group_name_H-M   'P 1'
#
loop_
_entity.id
_entity.type
_entity.pdbx_description
1 polymer ?
#
loop_
_entity_poly.entity_id
_entity_poly.type
_entity_poly.pdbx_seq_one_letter_code
_entity_poly.pdbx_strand_id
1 'polypeptide(L)'
;LAGEPGWQELLHAWVELERHFEYRKSVTSGSCPPEIALWIKNARSVMFLPPNLRAQLFEATYWKWWVLCQPSWHSKDIRVRDAHTAPKSADWSIVKKGGKNGLLSVIMALYFWRMSKDFSPHSSWHCAVKDAEWVIQSCL
;
A
#
# COMPACT_ATOMS: atom_id res chain seq x y z
N LEU A 1 -9.21 12.47 4.93
CA LEU A 1 -8.10 12.00 4.06
C LEU A 1 -7.83 12.91 2.88
N ALA A 2 -8.83 13.59 2.29
CA ALA A 2 -8.59 14.42 1.10
C ALA A 2 -7.62 15.60 1.27
N GLY A 3 -7.38 16.06 2.50
CA GLY A 3 -6.36 17.07 2.82
C GLY A 3 -5.06 16.49 3.40
N GLU A 4 -4.87 15.16 3.39
CA GLU A 4 -3.61 14.55 3.81
C GLU A 4 -2.58 14.62 2.68
N PRO A 5 -1.35 15.07 2.94
CA PRO A 5 -0.29 15.14 1.93
C PRO A 5 -0.03 13.78 1.26
N GLY A 6 0.04 13.75 -0.08
CA GLY A 6 0.37 12.56 -0.86
C GLY A 6 -0.78 11.56 -1.05
N TRP A 7 -1.90 11.71 -0.33
CA TRP A 7 -3.00 10.74 -0.41
C TRP A 7 -3.76 10.82 -1.74
N GLN A 8 -4.00 12.03 -2.26
CA GLN A 8 -4.68 12.20 -3.55
C GLN A 8 -3.79 11.75 -4.69
N GLU A 9 -2.51 12.10 -4.63
CA GLU A 9 -1.48 11.72 -5.61
C GLU A 9 -1.34 10.20 -5.69
N LEU A 10 -1.31 9.51 -4.53
CA LEU A 10 -1.35 8.05 -4.45
C LEU A 10 -2.58 7.45 -5.15
N LEU A 11 -3.79 7.99 -4.86
CA LEU A 11 -5.02 7.49 -5.48
C LEU A 11 -5.05 7.74 -6.99
N HIS A 12 -4.57 8.91 -7.44
CA HIS A 12 -4.48 9.25 -8.84
C HIS A 12 -3.53 8.31 -9.57
N ALA A 13 -2.32 8.10 -9.04
CA ALA A 13 -1.33 7.18 -9.59
C ALA A 13 -1.88 5.74 -9.68
N TRP A 14 -2.62 5.30 -8.67
CA TRP A 14 -3.25 3.98 -8.69
C TRP A 14 -4.33 3.86 -9.78
N VAL A 15 -5.20 4.87 -9.93
CA VAL A 15 -6.23 4.88 -10.99
C VAL A 15 -5.59 4.84 -12.37
N GLU A 16 -4.52 5.61 -12.59
CA GLU A 16 -3.76 5.58 -13.85
C GLU A 16 -3.15 4.21 -14.12
N LEU A 17 -2.58 3.58 -13.10
CA LEU A 17 -2.00 2.25 -13.22
C LEU A 17 -3.07 1.20 -13.58
N GLU A 18 -4.23 1.22 -12.92
CA GLU A 18 -5.33 0.30 -13.24
C GLU A 18 -5.86 0.50 -14.66
N ARG A 19 -5.91 1.76 -15.14
CA ARG A 19 -6.24 2.06 -16.55
C ARG A 19 -5.20 1.49 -17.51
N HIS A 20 -3.91 1.67 -17.20
CA HIS A 20 -2.81 1.12 -18.00
C HIS A 20 -2.88 -0.41 -18.11
N PHE A 21 -3.29 -1.09 -17.04
CA PHE A 21 -3.52 -2.54 -17.04
C PHE A 21 -4.91 -2.98 -17.50
N GLU A 22 -5.74 -2.07 -18.04
CA GLU A 22 -7.10 -2.34 -18.52
C GLU A 22 -7.97 -3.06 -17.47
N TYR A 23 -7.74 -2.79 -16.18
CA TYR A 23 -8.42 -3.44 -15.06
C TYR A 23 -8.34 -4.98 -15.06
N ARG A 24 -7.30 -5.55 -15.71
CA ARG A 24 -7.11 -7.00 -15.75
C ARG A 24 -6.94 -7.55 -14.34
N LYS A 25 -7.67 -8.62 -14.04
CA LYS A 25 -7.55 -9.32 -12.75
C LYS A 25 -6.22 -10.06 -12.73
N SER A 26 -5.26 -9.62 -11.92
CA SER A 26 -4.23 -10.52 -11.42
C SER A 26 -4.54 -10.92 -9.98
N VAL A 27 -4.25 -12.18 -9.68
CA VAL A 27 -4.42 -12.77 -8.36
C VAL A 27 -3.07 -12.75 -7.69
N THR A 28 -2.87 -11.84 -6.75
CA THR A 28 -1.73 -11.91 -5.84
C THR A 28 -2.02 -12.98 -4.80
N SER A 29 -1.27 -14.08 -4.85
CA SER A 29 -1.16 -15.05 -3.77
C SER A 29 -0.07 -14.57 -2.81
N GLY A 30 -0.46 -13.88 -1.74
CA GLY A 30 0.46 -13.44 -0.69
C GLY A 30 -0.28 -13.30 0.63
N SER A 31 0.43 -13.50 1.74
CA SER A 31 -0.10 -13.22 3.07
C SER A 31 -0.34 -11.72 3.21
N CYS A 32 -1.59 -11.27 3.15
CA CYS A 32 -1.97 -9.89 3.48
C CYS A 32 -2.19 -9.75 5.00
N PRO A 33 -2.12 -8.53 5.56
CA PRO A 33 -2.43 -8.29 6.97
C PRO A 33 -3.83 -8.83 7.31
N PRO A 34 -4.03 -9.38 8.53
CA PRO A 34 -5.32 -9.94 8.95
C PRO A 34 -6.52 -9.01 8.72
N GLU A 35 -6.31 -7.70 8.90
CA GLU A 35 -7.29 -6.64 8.71
C GLU A 35 -7.72 -6.52 7.24
N ILE A 36 -6.78 -6.68 6.31
CA ILE A 36 -7.06 -6.73 4.87
C ILE A 36 -7.74 -8.03 4.49
N ALA A 37 -7.29 -9.17 5.04
CA ALA A 37 -7.96 -10.44 4.82
C ALA A 37 -9.41 -10.40 5.30
N LEU A 38 -9.68 -9.74 6.43
CA LEU A 38 -11.02 -9.56 6.97
C LEU A 38 -11.89 -8.65 6.08
N TRP A 39 -11.33 -7.54 5.59
CA TRP A 39 -12.01 -6.67 4.62
C TRP A 39 -12.37 -7.41 3.32
N ILE A 40 -11.43 -8.20 2.79
CA ILE A 40 -11.67 -9.03 1.59
C ILE A 40 -12.79 -10.04 1.86
N LYS A 41 -12.79 -10.69 3.04
CA LYS A 41 -13.86 -11.60 3.46
C LYS A 41 -15.21 -10.88 3.61
N ASN A 42 -15.21 -9.61 3.99
CA ASN A 42 -16.40 -8.77 4.07
C ASN A 42 -16.76 -8.13 2.71
N ALA A 43 -16.57 -8.87 1.62
CA ALA A 43 -16.87 -8.46 0.25
C ALA A 43 -16.25 -7.11 -0.18
N ARG A 44 -15.14 -6.69 0.46
CA ARG A 44 -14.49 -5.40 0.22
C ARG A 44 -15.43 -4.21 0.45
N SER A 45 -16.33 -4.32 1.43
CA SER A 45 -17.28 -3.25 1.75
C SER A 45 -16.58 -1.92 2.02
N VAL A 46 -17.09 -0.84 1.41
CA VAL A 46 -16.61 0.53 1.63
C VAL A 46 -16.93 1.05 3.03
N MET A 47 -17.90 0.42 3.71
CA MET A 47 -18.31 0.76 5.08
C MET A 47 -17.54 -0.03 6.13
N PHE A 48 -16.67 -0.95 5.72
CA PHE A 48 -15.92 -1.79 6.64
C PHE A 48 -14.72 -1.03 7.21
N LEU A 49 -14.62 -1.02 8.54
CA LEU A 49 -13.42 -0.64 9.27
C LEU A 49 -13.06 -1.79 10.22
N PRO A 50 -11.79 -2.24 10.28
CA PRO A 50 -11.40 -3.29 11.21
C PRO A 50 -11.65 -2.85 12.66
N PRO A 51 -12.47 -3.58 13.44
CA PRO A 51 -12.98 -3.09 14.72
C PRO A 51 -11.91 -2.94 15.81
N ASN A 52 -10.80 -3.68 15.71
CA ASN A 52 -9.76 -3.78 16.73
C ASN A 52 -8.37 -3.39 16.21
N LEU A 53 -8.28 -2.60 15.14
CA LEU A 53 -6.99 -2.14 14.61
C LEU A 53 -6.34 -1.16 15.60
N ARG A 54 -5.11 -1.47 16.00
CA ARG A 54 -4.25 -0.59 16.81
C ARG A 54 -3.15 -0.04 15.93
N ALA A 55 -3.12 1.28 15.70
CA ALA A 55 -2.18 1.93 14.79
C ALA A 55 -0.73 1.56 15.07
N GLN A 56 -0.31 1.57 16.34
CA GLN A 56 1.09 1.29 16.70
C GLN A 56 1.53 -0.12 16.30
N LEU A 57 0.65 -1.12 16.45
CA LEU A 57 0.96 -2.50 16.05
C LEU A 57 0.80 -2.68 14.53
N PHE A 58 -0.16 -1.95 13.96
CA PHE A 58 -0.45 -2.02 12.54
C PHE A 58 0.67 -1.39 11.70
N GLU A 59 1.32 -0.33 12.19
CA GLU A 59 2.52 0.27 11.58
C GLU A 59 3.59 -0.79 11.28
N ALA A 60 4.01 -1.54 12.30
CA ALA A 60 5.01 -2.59 12.15
C ALA A 60 4.54 -3.72 11.22
N THR A 61 3.25 -4.09 11.31
CA THR A 61 2.64 -5.11 10.46
C THR A 61 2.60 -4.69 9.00
N TYR A 62 2.22 -3.43 8.75
CA TYR A 62 2.16 -2.82 7.42
C TYR A 62 3.54 -2.83 6.78
N TRP A 63 4.57 -2.28 7.44
CA TRP A 63 5.91 -2.22 6.86
C TRP A 63 6.50 -3.61 6.61
N LYS A 64 6.34 -4.54 7.55
CA LYS A 64 6.80 -5.92 7.37
C LYS A 64 6.16 -6.56 6.14
N TRP A 65 4.86 -6.36 5.94
CA TRP A 65 4.16 -6.87 4.77
C TRP A 65 4.54 -6.12 3.48
N TRP A 66 4.53 -4.80 3.51
CA TRP A 66 4.78 -3.95 2.34
C TRP A 66 6.19 -4.13 1.78
N VAL A 67 7.19 -4.35 2.63
CA VAL A 67 8.56 -4.71 2.20
C VAL A 67 8.59 -6.04 1.45
N LEU A 68 7.78 -7.02 1.86
CA LEU A 68 7.71 -8.34 1.19
C LEU A 68 6.97 -8.30 -0.14
N CYS A 69 6.11 -7.30 -0.35
CA CYS A 69 5.42 -7.09 -1.62
C CYS A 69 6.32 -6.49 -2.70
N GLN A 70 7.52 -6.05 -2.35
CA GLN A 70 8.39 -5.26 -3.23
C GLN A 70 9.60 -6.06 -3.70
N PRO A 71 10.23 -5.65 -4.82
CA PRO A 71 11.39 -6.34 -5.34
C PRO A 71 12.56 -6.26 -4.35
N SER A 72 13.43 -7.27 -4.35
CA SER A 72 14.54 -7.37 -3.38
C SER A 72 15.56 -6.24 -3.47
N TRP A 73 15.63 -5.55 -4.62
CA TRP A 73 16.49 -4.39 -4.81
C TRP A 73 15.93 -3.13 -4.13
N HIS A 74 14.63 -3.09 -3.82
CA HIS A 74 14.04 -1.99 -3.09
C HIS A 74 14.35 -2.12 -1.59
N SER A 75 14.94 -1.07 -1.01
CA SER A 75 15.52 -1.13 0.32
C SER A 75 14.50 -1.56 1.39
N LYS A 76 14.96 -2.34 2.36
CA LYS A 76 14.17 -2.72 3.55
C LYS A 76 14.28 -1.70 4.68
N ASP A 77 15.18 -0.72 4.58
CA ASP A 77 15.33 0.34 5.56
C ASP A 77 14.51 1.57 5.14
N ILE A 78 13.54 1.94 5.98
CA ILE A 78 12.64 3.09 5.79
C ILE A 78 13.40 4.41 5.64
N ARG A 79 14.59 4.55 6.23
CA ARG A 79 15.43 5.76 6.15
C ARG A 79 16.16 5.88 4.81
N VAL A 80 16.34 4.77 4.10
CA VAL A 80 16.99 4.71 2.79
C VAL A 80 15.95 4.82 1.66
N ARG A 81 14.68 4.48 1.94
CA ARG A 81 13.56 4.61 1.00
C ARG A 81 13.29 6.06 0.57
N ASP A 82 13.62 7.05 1.40
CA ASP A 82 13.52 8.46 1.03
C ASP A 82 14.33 8.83 -0.22
N ALA A 83 15.35 8.05 -0.58
CA ALA A 83 16.12 8.27 -1.80
C ALA A 83 15.32 8.01 -3.08
N HIS A 84 14.24 7.21 -3.05
CA HIS A 84 13.34 6.95 -4.19
C HIS A 84 14.07 6.75 -5.53
N THR A 85 15.17 5.97 -5.51
CA THR A 85 15.97 5.66 -6.69
C THR A 85 15.76 4.19 -7.07
N ALA A 86 15.37 3.96 -8.32
CA ALA A 86 15.30 2.64 -8.91
C ALA A 86 16.49 2.42 -9.86
N PRO A 87 17.15 1.24 -9.83
CA PRO A 87 18.11 0.88 -10.88
C PRO A 87 17.49 0.97 -12.27
N LYS A 88 18.29 1.31 -13.30
CA LYS A 88 17.80 1.31 -14.70
C LYS A 88 17.26 -0.06 -15.17
N SER A 89 17.71 -1.14 -14.54
CA SER A 89 17.27 -2.52 -14.77
C SER A 89 16.25 -3.02 -13.73
N ALA A 90 15.59 -2.11 -13.00
CA ALA A 90 14.62 -2.45 -11.98
C ALA A 90 13.46 -3.27 -12.58
N ASP A 91 13.36 -4.53 -12.16
CA ASP A 91 12.18 -5.34 -12.44
C ASP A 91 11.10 -5.07 -11.38
N TRP A 92 9.97 -4.55 -11.84
CA TRP A 92 8.77 -4.29 -11.05
C TRP A 92 7.71 -5.38 -11.22
N SER A 93 7.96 -6.46 -11.96
CA SER A 93 7.01 -7.54 -12.24
C SER A 93 6.34 -8.12 -10.99
N ILE A 94 7.06 -8.14 -9.85
CA ILE A 94 6.57 -8.59 -8.55
C ILE A 94 5.45 -7.68 -8.02
N VAL A 95 5.58 -6.37 -8.23
CA VAL A 95 4.63 -5.32 -7.81
C VAL A 95 3.55 -5.11 -8.87
N LYS A 96 3.89 -5.23 -10.16
CA LYS A 96 3.00 -5.15 -11.34
C LYS A 96 2.00 -6.31 -11.45
N LYS A 97 1.72 -6.98 -10.35
CA LYS A 97 0.59 -7.91 -10.22
C LYS A 97 -0.66 -7.10 -9.92
N GLY A 98 -1.21 -6.44 -10.95
CA GLY A 98 -2.46 -5.68 -10.87
C GLY A 98 -3.66 -6.53 -10.40
N GLY A 99 -4.82 -5.93 -10.20
CA GLY A 99 -6.05 -6.64 -9.86
C GLY A 99 -6.43 -6.65 -8.38
N LYS A 100 -7.57 -7.29 -8.08
CA LYS A 100 -8.41 -7.10 -6.87
C LYS A 100 -7.74 -7.31 -5.50
N ASN A 101 -6.50 -7.79 -5.47
CA ASN A 101 -5.74 -8.15 -4.25
C ASN A 101 -4.32 -7.54 -4.21
N GLY A 102 -3.93 -6.75 -5.22
CA GLY A 102 -2.58 -6.19 -5.33
C GLY A 102 -2.47 -4.85 -4.61
N LEU A 103 -2.35 -3.77 -5.37
CA LEU A 103 -2.08 -2.42 -4.85
C LEU A 103 -3.28 -1.79 -4.13
N LEU A 104 -4.50 -2.14 -4.51
CA LEU A 104 -5.70 -1.70 -3.77
C LEU A 104 -5.66 -2.16 -2.31
N SER A 105 -5.14 -3.36 -2.03
CA SER A 105 -4.98 -3.86 -0.65
C SER A 105 -3.98 -3.02 0.14
N VAL A 106 -2.95 -2.48 -0.51
CA VAL A 106 -1.94 -1.59 0.11
C VAL A 106 -2.58 -0.26 0.48
N ILE A 107 -3.32 0.33 -0.46
CA ILE A 107 -4.06 1.58 -0.26
C ILE A 107 -5.09 1.42 0.86
N MET A 108 -5.83 0.32 0.88
CA MET A 108 -6.80 0.04 1.95
C MET A 108 -6.15 -0.16 3.32
N ALA A 109 -4.94 -0.73 3.36
CA ALA A 109 -4.19 -0.85 4.62
C ALA A 109 -3.80 0.52 5.16
N LEU A 110 -3.31 1.42 4.30
CA LEU A 110 -3.03 2.80 4.65
C LEU A 110 -4.28 3.54 5.12
N TYR A 111 -5.42 3.34 4.44
CA TYR A 111 -6.70 3.88 4.86
C TYR A 111 -7.09 3.41 6.26
N PHE A 112 -7.07 2.10 6.53
CA PHE A 112 -7.41 1.55 7.84
C PHE A 112 -6.49 2.03 8.95
N TRP A 113 -5.19 2.14 8.68
CA TRP A 113 -4.23 2.70 9.62
C TRP A 113 -4.59 4.14 9.98
N ARG A 114 -4.86 4.99 8.99
CA ARG A 114 -5.16 6.41 9.22
C ARG A 114 -6.49 6.64 9.93
N MET A 115 -7.45 5.74 9.70
CA MET A 115 -8.78 5.77 10.31
C MET A 115 -8.83 5.10 11.70
N SER A 116 -7.71 4.54 12.18
CA SER A 116 -7.66 3.96 13.52
C SER A 116 -7.90 5.03 14.60
N LYS A 117 -8.51 4.63 15.71
CA LYS A 117 -8.84 5.54 16.82
C LYS A 117 -7.60 6.07 17.54
N ASP A 118 -6.52 5.29 17.52
CA ASP A 118 -5.24 5.55 18.16
C ASP A 118 -4.18 6.05 17.15
N PHE A 119 -4.61 6.57 15.99
CA PHE A 119 -3.71 7.13 15.00
C PHE A 119 -2.85 8.25 15.60
N SER A 120 -1.54 8.17 15.39
CA SER A 120 -0.57 9.17 15.83
C SER A 120 -0.04 9.96 14.63
N PRO A 121 -0.06 11.31 14.66
CA PRO A 121 0.61 12.14 13.66
C PRO A 121 2.13 11.91 13.58
N HIS A 122 2.73 11.35 14.63
CA HIS A 122 4.16 10.98 14.67
C HIS A 122 4.45 9.58 14.13
N SER A 123 3.44 8.85 13.66
CA SER A 123 3.64 7.56 13.00
C SER A 123 4.30 7.73 11.63
N SER A 124 4.86 6.65 11.08
CA SER A 124 5.44 6.66 9.73
C SER A 124 4.41 6.59 8.59
N TRP A 125 3.14 6.94 8.86
CA TRP A 125 2.07 6.83 7.86
C TRP A 125 2.33 7.66 6.60
N HIS A 126 2.78 8.91 6.74
CA HIS A 126 3.12 9.76 5.58
C HIS A 126 4.29 9.19 4.77
N CYS A 127 5.29 8.60 5.43
CA CYS A 127 6.37 7.89 4.74
C CYS A 127 5.83 6.68 3.96
N ALA A 128 4.88 5.96 4.54
CA ALA A 128 4.25 4.80 3.91
C ALA A 128 3.40 5.18 2.69
N VAL A 129 2.68 6.31 2.76
CA VAL A 129 1.93 6.89 1.62
C VAL A 129 2.87 7.29 0.49
N LYS A 130 3.93 8.04 0.81
CA LYS A 130 4.91 8.52 -0.17
C LYS A 130 5.64 7.36 -0.86
N ASP A 131 6.03 6.34 -0.10
CA ASP A 131 6.67 5.14 -0.64
C ASP A 131 5.71 4.38 -1.57
N ALA A 132 4.46 4.19 -1.15
CA ALA A 132 3.45 3.55 -1.99
C ALA A 132 3.18 4.34 -3.29
N GLU A 133 3.10 5.67 -3.20
CA GLU A 133 2.94 6.55 -4.37
C GLU A 133 4.08 6.36 -5.36
N TRP A 134 5.33 6.46 -4.88
CA TRP A 134 6.52 6.34 -5.72
C TRP A 134 6.61 4.95 -6.39
N VAL A 135 6.32 3.89 -5.65
CA VAL A 135 6.30 2.51 -6.19
C VAL A 135 5.25 2.37 -7.29
N ILE A 136 4.05 2.91 -7.09
CA ILE A 136 2.96 2.85 -8.06
C ILE A 136 3.30 3.65 -9.32
N GLN A 137 3.82 4.87 -9.17
CA GLN A 137 4.28 5.69 -10.29
C GLN A 137 5.40 5.01 -11.08
N SER A 138 6.32 4.33 -10.39
CA SER A 138 7.40 3.57 -11.03
C SER A 138 6.93 2.32 -11.78
N CYS A 139 5.66 1.93 -11.60
CA CYS A 139 5.05 0.81 -12.31
C CYS A 139 4.32 1.21 -13.61
N LEU A 140 4.06 2.50 -13.82
CA LEU A 140 3.61 3.05 -15.11
C LEU A 140 4.71 2.89 -16.17
#